data_AF-A0A8J5GZ06-F1
#
_entry.id   AF-A0A8J5GZ06-F1
#
_cell.length_a   1.000
_cell.length_b   1.000
_cell.length_c   1.000
_cell.angle_alpha   90.00
_cell.angle_beta   90.00
_cell.angle_gamma   90.00
#
_symmetry.space_group_name_H-M   'P 1'
#
loop_
_entity.id
_entity.type
_entity.pdbx_description
1 polymer ?
#
loop_
_entity_poly.entity_id
_entity_poly.type
_entity_poly.pdbx_seq_one_letter_code
_entity_poly.pdbx_strand_id
1 'polypeptide(L)'
;MPSRLVNLSSVVGGGAGGICCAMAVDARQVLAGFLTMAMFVMLGNMIKRDHFDSVTVTVQETSIIQFDALKEEQKSLNQASTESIQELKPCWAKPVSKEVEQSKGYITFSLTGGPEHHISQVTDAVVIVRYLDATLVLPDIRGSELGQKRNFEDMYDADKFIASLDGVIKVARELPAELTAESPSVVKVPNRVSREYIANNVEPIFQRNSYLRLTSVFPKINLKGNGKPITDLDSTACLAMFGSLEMKREILEVAERMVERLKILSRNTGSQFIAIDLRVDVLEKKGCKEKGNGKKPCYSPLEISDFLRKVGFNADSTIYLTETWWHESLNPLKEMFPKTYTKDDLIPAEKKGQFLQPGAAELQRALDFQICSKSDVFVPAISGLFYGNVAGKRIASGRTQILVPSKVSSSSPVATDFISTYVSKKNHLAYSCFC
;
A
#
# COMPACT_ATOMS: atom_id res chain seq x y z
N MET A 1 8.84 -62.35 -26.06
CA MET A 1 8.19 -62.63 -27.36
C MET A 1 7.28 -61.46 -27.70
N PRO A 2 7.31 -60.92 -28.92
CA PRO A 2 8.45 -60.49 -29.74
C PRO A 2 8.47 -58.92 -29.87
N SER A 3 9.62 -58.24 -29.98
CA SER A 3 10.35 -57.86 -31.22
C SER A 3 9.67 -56.73 -32.01
N ARG A 4 10.29 -55.74 -32.65
CA ARG A 4 11.64 -55.12 -32.79
C ARG A 4 11.51 -54.17 -34.01
N LEU A 5 12.38 -53.15 -34.11
CA LEU A 5 12.88 -52.49 -35.34
C LEU A 5 11.92 -51.52 -36.09
N VAL A 6 12.19 -50.21 -36.22
CA VAL A 6 13.29 -49.46 -36.92
C VAL A 6 13.13 -49.41 -38.45
N ASN A 7 12.91 -48.21 -39.00
CA ASN A 7 13.64 -47.55 -40.13
C ASN A 7 12.84 -46.31 -40.60
N LEU A 8 13.34 -45.06 -40.66
CA LEU A 8 14.40 -44.47 -41.51
C LEU A 8 14.22 -44.75 -43.02
N SER A 9 13.76 -43.75 -43.78
CA SER A 9 14.53 -43.15 -44.90
C SER A 9 13.73 -42.09 -45.68
N SER A 10 14.48 -41.10 -46.14
CA SER A 10 14.22 -39.93 -46.98
C SER A 10 13.73 -40.22 -48.40
N VAL A 11 12.98 -39.28 -49.00
CA VAL A 11 13.03 -38.99 -50.45
C VAL A 11 12.89 -37.47 -50.70
N VAL A 12 13.68 -37.03 -51.67
CA VAL A 12 14.01 -35.67 -52.14
C VAL A 12 13.10 -35.21 -53.30
N GLY A 13 12.96 -33.88 -53.49
CA GLY A 13 12.52 -33.21 -54.74
C GLY A 13 11.47 -32.14 -54.46
N GLY A 14 11.61 -30.84 -54.76
CA GLY A 14 12.24 -30.18 -55.90
C GLY A 14 11.14 -29.62 -56.81
N GLY A 15 10.93 -28.30 -56.87
CA GLY A 15 10.01 -27.69 -57.85
C GLY A 15 9.53 -26.28 -57.50
N ALA A 16 10.11 -25.29 -58.17
CA ALA A 16 9.60 -23.92 -58.23
C ALA A 16 8.33 -23.84 -59.10
N GLY A 17 7.39 -22.98 -58.72
CA GLY A 17 6.20 -22.68 -59.53
C GLY A 17 5.42 -21.50 -58.93
N GLY A 18 5.71 -20.29 -59.42
CA GLY A 18 4.91 -19.12 -59.10
C GLY A 18 3.55 -19.19 -59.78
N ILE A 19 2.48 -18.89 -59.03
CA ILE A 19 1.15 -18.61 -59.59
C ILE A 19 0.59 -17.41 -58.81
N CYS A 20 0.41 -16.29 -59.51
CA CYS A 20 -0.39 -15.16 -59.07
C CYS A 20 -1.80 -15.63 -58.74
N CYS A 21 -2.24 -15.49 -57.48
CA CYS A 21 -3.66 -15.50 -57.15
C CYS A 21 -4.17 -14.06 -57.12
N ALA A 22 -5.06 -13.74 -58.06
CA ALA A 22 -5.90 -12.56 -58.00
C ALA A 22 -6.78 -12.64 -56.74
N MET A 23 -6.77 -11.58 -55.92
CA MET A 23 -7.64 -11.50 -54.75
C MET A 23 -9.08 -11.19 -55.19
N ALA A 24 -9.89 -12.23 -55.35
CA ALA A 24 -11.34 -12.08 -55.40
C ALA A 24 -11.85 -11.87 -53.98
N VAL A 25 -12.23 -10.64 -53.65
CA VAL A 25 -12.84 -10.31 -52.35
C VAL A 25 -14.28 -10.84 -52.36
N ASP A 26 -14.57 -11.79 -51.47
CA ASP A 26 -15.91 -12.36 -51.31
C ASP A 26 -16.89 -11.27 -50.83
N ALA A 27 -17.94 -11.03 -51.60
CA ALA A 27 -18.98 -10.05 -51.27
C ALA A 27 -19.61 -10.28 -49.88
N ARG A 28 -19.56 -11.52 -49.37
CA ARG A 28 -20.02 -11.86 -48.00
C ARG A 28 -19.09 -11.32 -46.92
N GLN A 29 -17.78 -11.29 -47.16
CA GLN A 29 -16.80 -10.67 -46.24
C GLN A 29 -16.91 -9.15 -46.24
N VAL A 30 -17.18 -8.54 -47.40
CA VAL A 30 -17.44 -7.10 -47.49
C VAL A 30 -18.72 -6.73 -46.73
N LEU A 31 -19.80 -7.51 -46.92
CA LEU A 31 -21.05 -7.29 -46.21
C LEU A 31 -20.90 -7.47 -44.68
N ALA A 32 -20.12 -8.45 -44.24
CA ALA A 32 -19.78 -8.64 -42.83
C ALA A 32 -18.94 -7.47 -42.26
N GLY A 33 -18.02 -6.91 -43.05
CA GLY A 33 -17.27 -5.71 -42.70
C GLY A 33 -18.16 -4.47 -42.56
N PHE A 34 -19.12 -4.29 -43.46
CA PHE A 34 -20.07 -3.18 -43.39
C PHE A 34 -21.03 -3.31 -42.19
N LEU A 35 -21.51 -4.52 -41.89
CA LEU A 35 -22.38 -4.76 -40.73
C LEU A 35 -21.66 -4.53 -39.40
N THR A 36 -20.41 -4.96 -39.28
CA THR A 36 -19.61 -4.69 -38.07
C THR A 36 -19.32 -3.20 -37.92
N MET A 37 -18.96 -2.50 -39.00
CA MET A 37 -18.73 -1.05 -38.95
C MET A 37 -20.01 -0.26 -38.65
N ALA A 38 -21.16 -0.68 -39.17
CA ALA A 38 -22.46 -0.08 -38.84
C ALA A 38 -22.85 -0.30 -37.37
N MET A 39 -22.58 -1.49 -36.81
CA MET A 39 -22.77 -1.73 -35.37
C MET A 39 -21.86 -0.82 -34.52
N PHE A 40 -20.59 -0.66 -34.88
CA PHE A 40 -19.67 0.24 -34.18
C PHE A 40 -20.09 1.72 -34.29
N VAL A 41 -20.62 2.15 -35.44
CA VAL A 41 -21.15 3.52 -35.61
C VAL A 41 -22.43 3.72 -34.79
N MET A 42 -23.33 2.73 -34.72
CA MET A 42 -24.53 2.80 -33.87
C MET A 42 -24.16 2.83 -32.37
N LEU A 43 -23.20 2.01 -31.92
CA LEU A 43 -22.66 2.06 -30.56
C LEU A 43 -21.98 3.41 -30.25
N GLY A 44 -21.22 3.96 -31.22
CA GLY A 44 -20.61 5.28 -31.09
C GLY A 44 -21.63 6.42 -31.00
N ASN A 45 -22.77 6.30 -31.69
CA ASN A 45 -23.85 7.30 -31.65
C ASN A 45 -24.68 7.24 -30.35
N MET A 46 -24.73 6.08 -29.68
CA MET A 46 -25.35 5.96 -28.35
C MET A 46 -24.51 6.62 -27.26
N ILE A 47 -23.17 6.62 -27.38
CA ILE A 47 -22.27 7.27 -26.41
C ILE A 47 -22.28 8.81 -26.56
N LYS A 48 -22.65 9.33 -27.73
CA LYS A 48 -22.57 10.77 -28.05
C LYS A 48 -23.85 11.56 -27.72
N ARG A 49 -24.93 10.90 -27.26
CA ARG A 49 -26.24 11.53 -27.09
C ARG A 49 -26.69 11.81 -25.65
N ASP A 50 -25.86 11.49 -24.66
CA ASP A 50 -26.23 11.62 -23.23
C ASP A 50 -25.55 12.77 -22.47
N HIS A 51 -25.08 13.83 -23.14
CA HIS A 51 -24.80 15.09 -22.43
C HIS A 51 -25.05 16.32 -23.31
N PHE A 52 -25.63 17.34 -22.67
CA PHE A 52 -25.94 18.71 -23.11
C PHE A 52 -27.35 18.98 -23.63
N ASP A 53 -28.31 19.06 -22.71
CA ASP A 53 -29.37 20.07 -22.78
C ASP A 53 -29.28 20.97 -21.54
N SER A 54 -29.05 22.26 -21.76
CA SER A 54 -29.01 23.30 -20.73
C SER A 54 -30.43 23.69 -20.34
N VAL A 55 -30.87 23.33 -19.14
CA VAL A 55 -32.10 23.87 -18.57
C VAL A 55 -31.76 25.15 -17.80
N THR A 56 -32.14 26.30 -18.35
CA THR A 56 -32.25 27.57 -17.63
C THR A 56 -33.46 27.51 -16.69
N VAL A 57 -33.22 27.55 -15.38
CA VAL A 57 -34.26 27.73 -14.36
C VAL A 57 -34.08 29.10 -13.71
N THR A 58 -35.07 29.96 -13.90
CA THR A 58 -35.25 31.22 -13.21
C THR A 58 -35.59 30.95 -11.75
N VAL A 59 -34.76 31.40 -10.80
CA VAL A 59 -35.03 31.29 -9.36
C VAL A 59 -35.59 32.61 -8.85
N GLN A 60 -36.80 32.52 -8.29
CA GLN A 60 -37.52 33.58 -7.60
C GLN A 60 -37.08 33.64 -6.14
N GLU A 61 -36.90 34.85 -5.63
CA GLU A 61 -36.42 35.17 -4.27
C GLU A 61 -37.32 34.68 -3.15
N THR A 62 -36.71 34.11 -2.10
CA THR A 62 -37.03 34.19 -0.64
C THR A 62 -36.18 33.11 0.05
N SER A 63 -35.42 33.28 1.13
CA SER A 63 -35.31 34.27 2.20
C SER A 63 -33.86 34.25 2.77
N ILE A 64 -33.33 35.40 3.16
CA ILE A 64 -31.89 35.70 3.29
C ILE A 64 -31.28 35.41 4.68
N ILE A 65 -32.01 34.85 5.65
CA ILE A 65 -31.56 34.88 7.07
C ILE A 65 -30.88 33.59 7.56
N GLN A 66 -30.66 32.58 6.70
CA GLN A 66 -30.00 31.32 7.13
C GLN A 66 -28.79 30.91 6.26
N PHE A 67 -28.14 31.89 5.62
CA PHE A 67 -26.96 31.67 4.77
C PHE A 67 -25.64 32.11 5.37
N ASP A 68 -25.65 32.90 6.45
CA ASP A 68 -24.41 33.40 7.06
C ASP A 68 -23.74 32.38 7.98
N ALA A 69 -24.49 31.46 8.61
CA ALA A 69 -23.93 30.42 9.48
C ALA A 69 -23.21 29.29 8.71
N LEU A 70 -23.63 29.00 7.46
CA LEU A 70 -23.00 27.97 6.62
C LEU A 70 -21.72 28.46 5.93
N LYS A 71 -21.56 29.79 5.78
CA LYS A 71 -20.34 30.39 5.23
C LYS A 71 -19.16 30.35 6.19
N GLU A 72 -19.40 30.35 7.50
CA GLU A 72 -18.33 30.21 8.49
C GLU A 72 -17.80 28.77 8.58
N GLU A 73 -18.65 27.75 8.45
CA GLU A 73 -18.22 26.34 8.49
C GLU A 73 -17.42 25.91 7.24
N GLN A 74 -17.80 26.38 6.04
CA GLN A 74 -17.00 26.15 4.82
C GLN A 74 -15.63 26.84 4.88
N LYS A 75 -15.52 27.94 5.63
CA LYS A 75 -14.24 28.62 5.87
C LYS A 75 -13.32 27.77 6.75
N SER A 76 -13.86 26.95 7.66
CA SER A 76 -13.07 26.05 8.52
C SER A 76 -12.46 24.86 7.76
N LEU A 77 -13.17 24.29 6.77
CA LEU A 77 -12.64 23.22 5.90
C LEU A 77 -11.59 23.75 4.91
N ASN A 78 -11.77 24.99 4.42
CA ASN A 78 -10.78 25.67 3.58
C ASN A 78 -9.61 26.29 4.39
N GLN A 79 -9.77 26.51 5.70
CA GLN A 79 -8.67 26.90 6.59
C GLN A 79 -7.90 25.69 7.14
N ALA A 80 -8.53 24.53 7.31
CA ALA A 80 -7.85 23.28 7.69
C ALA A 80 -6.99 22.68 6.55
N SER A 81 -7.15 23.16 5.32
CA SER A 81 -6.26 22.87 4.18
C SER A 81 -5.05 23.81 4.12
N THR A 82 -4.96 24.78 5.03
CA THR A 82 -3.86 25.76 5.13
C THR A 82 -3.23 25.78 6.52
N GLU A 83 -3.32 24.71 7.31
CA GLU A 83 -2.28 24.48 8.32
C GLU A 83 -1.01 24.12 7.57
N SER A 84 0.07 24.90 7.78
CA SER A 84 1.37 24.59 7.20
C SER A 84 1.71 23.14 7.49
N ILE A 85 1.87 22.31 6.45
CA ILE A 85 2.38 20.94 6.60
C ILE A 85 3.79 21.06 7.15
N GLN A 86 3.91 21.07 8.47
CA GLN A 86 5.19 21.10 9.13
C GLN A 86 5.68 19.65 9.19
N GLU A 87 6.53 19.30 8.23
CA GLU A 87 7.23 18.02 8.24
C GLU A 87 8.00 17.92 9.56
N LEU A 88 7.75 16.83 10.30
CA LEU A 88 8.45 16.59 11.54
C LEU A 88 9.87 16.13 11.22
N LYS A 89 10.84 16.60 12.00
CA LYS A 89 12.23 16.22 11.78
C LYS A 89 12.57 14.97 12.59
N PRO A 90 13.42 14.07 12.08
CA PRO A 90 13.95 12.99 12.89
C PRO A 90 14.57 13.53 14.19
N CYS A 91 14.15 12.99 15.32
CA CYS A 91 14.64 13.38 16.65
C CYS A 91 15.61 12.35 17.26
N TRP A 92 15.95 11.32 16.48
CA TRP A 92 16.96 10.33 16.79
C TRP A 92 18.24 10.66 16.04
N ALA A 93 19.39 10.45 16.69
CA ALA A 93 20.68 10.46 16.02
C ALA A 93 20.91 9.10 15.35
N LYS A 94 21.69 9.09 14.26
CA LYS A 94 22.21 7.83 13.72
C LYS A 94 22.89 7.06 14.87
N PRO A 95 22.51 5.80 15.13
CA PRO A 95 23.08 5.02 16.22
C PRO A 95 24.61 5.03 16.19
N VAL A 96 25.24 4.99 17.37
CA VAL A 96 26.70 5.07 17.46
C VAL A 96 27.33 3.90 16.70
N SER A 97 28.31 4.23 15.87
CA SER A 97 29.06 3.23 15.12
C SER A 97 29.77 2.30 16.08
N LYS A 98 29.53 0.99 15.96
CA LYS A 98 30.35 -0.02 16.64
C LYS A 98 31.59 -0.29 15.78
N GLU A 99 32.76 -0.36 16.42
CA GLU A 99 34.00 -0.74 15.72
C GLU A 99 33.82 -2.09 15.02
N VAL A 100 34.44 -2.22 13.83
CA VAL A 100 34.26 -3.34 12.91
C VAL A 100 35.06 -4.55 13.41
N GLU A 101 34.65 -5.18 14.52
CA GLU A 101 35.09 -6.54 14.82
C GLU A 101 34.50 -7.53 13.81
N GLN A 102 35.17 -8.68 13.60
CA GLN A 102 34.60 -9.79 12.82
C GLN A 102 33.19 -10.11 13.35
N SER A 103 32.22 -10.27 12.44
CA SER A 103 30.84 -10.50 12.85
C SER A 103 30.71 -11.79 13.64
N LYS A 104 29.90 -11.79 14.70
CA LYS A 104 29.67 -12.96 15.55
C LYS A 104 28.79 -14.05 14.89
N GLY A 105 28.21 -13.76 13.71
CA GLY A 105 27.35 -14.68 12.98
C GLY A 105 26.43 -13.99 11.97
N TYR A 106 25.56 -14.77 11.32
CA TYR A 106 24.65 -14.34 10.27
C TYR A 106 23.19 -14.55 10.67
N ILE A 107 22.37 -13.57 10.31
CA ILE A 107 20.92 -13.62 10.50
C ILE A 107 20.24 -13.44 9.15
N THR A 108 19.38 -14.39 8.82
CA THR A 108 18.50 -14.35 7.64
C THR A 108 17.05 -14.19 8.07
N PHE A 109 16.20 -13.66 7.19
CA PHE A 109 14.76 -13.65 7.39
C PHE A 109 14.04 -13.52 6.04
N SER A 110 12.73 -13.76 6.05
CA SER A 110 11.87 -13.60 4.87
C SER A 110 10.79 -12.58 5.16
N LEU A 111 10.62 -11.63 4.23
CA LEU A 111 9.54 -10.66 4.25
C LEU A 111 8.25 -11.32 3.75
N THR A 112 7.14 -11.09 4.44
CA THR A 112 5.84 -11.70 4.12
C THR A 112 4.71 -10.70 4.24
N GLY A 113 3.64 -10.93 3.45
CA GLY A 113 2.39 -10.18 3.54
C GLY A 113 2.36 -8.95 2.64
N GLY A 114 2.96 -7.84 3.08
CA GLY A 114 2.92 -6.57 2.37
C GLY A 114 3.84 -5.51 2.97
N PRO A 115 3.99 -4.34 2.32
CA PRO A 115 4.92 -3.30 2.75
C PRO A 115 4.80 -2.92 4.24
N GLU A 116 3.59 -2.86 4.78
CA GLU A 116 3.33 -2.56 6.19
C GLU A 116 3.90 -3.63 7.15
N HIS A 117 3.90 -4.89 6.71
CA HIS A 117 4.54 -5.99 7.43
C HIS A 117 6.05 -5.92 7.25
N HIS A 118 6.52 -5.68 6.02
CA HIS A 118 7.94 -5.64 5.70
C HIS A 118 8.67 -4.60 6.55
N ILE A 119 8.12 -3.38 6.69
CA ILE A 119 8.65 -2.32 7.57
C ILE A 119 8.83 -2.84 9.00
N SER A 120 7.81 -3.52 9.54
CA SER A 120 7.83 -4.05 10.90
C SER A 120 8.85 -5.19 11.06
N GLN A 121 8.91 -6.12 10.10
CA GLN A 121 9.83 -7.26 10.11
C GLN A 121 11.29 -6.80 10.02
N VAL A 122 11.58 -5.86 9.11
CA VAL A 122 12.90 -5.22 8.97
C VAL A 122 13.29 -4.53 10.28
N THR A 123 12.39 -3.78 10.89
CA THR A 123 12.65 -3.08 12.16
C THR A 123 13.08 -4.05 13.25
N ASP A 124 12.33 -5.13 13.46
CA ASP A 124 12.63 -6.13 14.47
C ASP A 124 13.95 -6.87 14.17
N ALA A 125 14.19 -7.21 12.89
CA ALA A 125 15.43 -7.86 12.47
C ALA A 125 16.67 -6.98 12.69
N VAL A 126 16.63 -5.71 12.29
CA VAL A 126 17.75 -4.77 12.46
C VAL A 126 18.06 -4.55 13.94
N VAL A 127 17.04 -4.42 14.79
CA VAL A 127 17.22 -4.30 16.26
C VAL A 127 17.90 -5.55 16.84
N ILE A 128 17.48 -6.74 16.43
CA ILE A 128 18.10 -8.01 16.88
C ILE A 128 19.55 -8.09 16.41
N VAL A 129 19.82 -7.81 15.14
CA VAL A 129 21.17 -7.84 14.57
C VAL A 129 22.08 -6.87 15.31
N ARG A 130 21.59 -5.66 15.61
CA ARG A 130 22.33 -4.63 16.35
C ARG A 130 22.60 -5.00 17.80
N TYR A 131 21.70 -5.75 18.42
CA TYR A 131 21.89 -6.25 19.78
C TYR A 131 22.96 -7.35 19.83
N LEU A 132 22.96 -8.25 18.84
CA LEU A 132 23.83 -9.45 18.81
C LEU A 132 25.19 -9.23 18.13
N ASP A 133 25.44 -8.06 17.54
CA ASP A 133 26.62 -7.77 16.70
C ASP A 133 26.78 -8.77 15.53
N ALA A 134 25.63 -9.15 14.95
CA ALA A 134 25.54 -10.06 13.82
C ALA A 134 25.62 -9.32 12.47
N THR A 135 25.68 -10.08 11.38
CA THR A 135 25.50 -9.58 10.01
C THR A 135 24.10 -9.95 9.52
N LEU A 136 23.36 -8.96 9.03
CA LEU A 136 22.07 -9.18 8.38
C LEU A 136 22.32 -9.57 6.92
N VAL A 137 21.75 -10.69 6.48
CA VAL A 137 21.70 -11.01 5.05
C VAL A 137 20.43 -10.40 4.45
N LEU A 138 20.52 -9.79 3.26
CA LEU A 138 19.35 -9.25 2.57
C LEU A 138 18.23 -10.31 2.49
N PRO A 139 17.00 -9.96 2.90
CA PRO A 139 15.91 -10.92 2.94
C PRO A 139 15.36 -11.21 1.55
N ASP A 140 14.73 -12.37 1.39
CA ASP A 140 13.81 -12.59 0.28
C ASP A 140 12.39 -12.13 0.63
N ILE A 141 11.55 -11.93 -0.38
CA ILE A 141 10.13 -11.63 -0.21
C ILE A 141 9.33 -12.86 -0.59
N ARG A 142 8.41 -13.26 0.27
CA ARG A 142 7.54 -14.43 0.11
C ARG A 142 6.10 -13.98 -0.01
N GLY A 143 5.48 -14.38 -1.12
CA GLY A 143 4.10 -14.02 -1.41
C GLY A 143 3.09 -14.79 -0.57
N SER A 144 1.81 -14.45 -0.71
CA SER A 144 0.73 -15.15 0.01
C SER A 144 0.47 -16.56 -0.52
N GLU A 145 0.88 -16.87 -1.74
CA GLU A 145 0.72 -18.20 -2.33
C GLU A 145 2.00 -19.03 -2.21
N LEU A 146 1.83 -20.35 -2.09
CA LEU A 146 2.95 -21.30 -2.01
C LEU A 146 3.84 -21.19 -3.24
N GLY A 147 5.15 -21.10 -3.02
CA GLY A 147 6.15 -21.00 -4.09
C GLY A 147 6.41 -19.59 -4.60
N GLN A 148 5.57 -18.60 -4.27
CA GLN A 148 5.84 -17.20 -4.65
C GLN A 148 7.05 -16.66 -3.86
N LYS A 149 8.12 -16.36 -4.60
CA LYS A 149 9.35 -15.76 -4.08
C LYS A 149 9.77 -14.61 -5.00
N ARG A 150 10.20 -13.51 -4.40
CA ARG A 150 10.82 -12.37 -5.07
C ARG A 150 12.14 -12.03 -4.38
N ASN A 151 13.06 -11.45 -5.12
CA ASN A 151 14.28 -10.88 -4.54
C ASN A 151 13.93 -9.56 -3.86
N PHE A 152 14.76 -9.14 -2.89
CA PHE A 152 14.60 -7.84 -2.24
C PHE A 152 14.57 -6.69 -3.26
N GLU A 153 15.50 -6.75 -4.23
CA GLU A 153 15.73 -5.76 -5.28
C GLU A 153 14.60 -5.65 -6.32
N ASP A 154 13.66 -6.59 -6.32
CA ASP A 154 12.46 -6.51 -7.16
C ASP A 154 11.46 -5.48 -6.62
N MET A 155 11.54 -5.15 -5.33
CA MET A 155 10.58 -4.28 -4.64
C MET A 155 11.23 -3.10 -3.94
N TYR A 156 12.45 -3.25 -3.45
CA TYR A 156 13.16 -2.27 -2.62
C TYR A 156 14.52 -1.92 -3.22
N ASP A 157 15.01 -0.74 -2.87
CA ASP A 157 16.35 -0.28 -3.23
C ASP A 157 17.37 -0.86 -2.23
N ALA A 158 18.07 -1.93 -2.63
CA ALA A 158 19.06 -2.60 -1.79
C ALA A 158 20.25 -1.71 -1.44
N ASP A 159 20.69 -0.87 -2.38
CA ASP A 159 21.84 0.02 -2.17
C ASP A 159 21.53 1.05 -1.08
N LYS A 160 20.35 1.67 -1.16
CA LYS A 160 19.88 2.59 -0.12
C LYS A 160 19.61 1.90 1.21
N PHE A 161 19.11 0.67 1.18
CA PHE A 161 18.92 -0.12 2.40
C PHE A 161 20.26 -0.37 3.11
N ILE A 162 21.28 -0.84 2.39
CA ILE A 162 22.63 -1.08 2.92
C ILE A 162 23.26 0.25 3.40
N ALA A 163 23.20 1.30 2.57
CA ALA A 163 23.80 2.59 2.90
C ALA A 163 23.15 3.27 4.12
N SER A 164 21.83 3.12 4.30
CA SER A 164 21.14 3.69 5.46
C SER A 164 21.53 3.03 6.78
N LEU A 165 21.93 1.75 6.73
CA LEU A 165 22.35 0.95 7.89
C LEU A 165 23.86 0.88 8.08
N ASP A 166 24.64 1.47 7.17
CA ASP A 166 26.09 1.54 7.27
C ASP A 166 26.54 2.20 8.59
N GLY A 167 27.53 1.60 9.25
CA GLY A 167 27.95 1.97 10.61
C GLY A 167 26.97 1.58 11.72
N VAL A 168 25.71 1.22 11.42
CA VAL A 168 24.75 0.75 12.43
C VAL A 168 24.83 -0.77 12.57
N ILE A 169 24.67 -1.50 11.47
CA ILE A 169 24.85 -2.95 11.40
C ILE A 169 25.58 -3.34 10.13
N LYS A 170 26.15 -4.55 10.11
CA LYS A 170 26.67 -5.15 8.88
C LYS A 170 25.52 -5.73 8.07
N VAL A 171 25.49 -5.44 6.77
CA VAL A 171 24.53 -6.02 5.82
C VAL A 171 25.30 -6.69 4.70
N ALA A 172 25.03 -7.98 4.48
CA ALA A 172 25.56 -8.75 3.36
C ALA A 172 24.45 -8.97 2.33
N ARG A 173 24.79 -8.95 1.03
CA ARG A 173 23.83 -9.24 -0.04
C ARG A 173 23.43 -10.70 -0.07
N GLU A 174 24.41 -11.56 0.15
CA GLU A 174 24.26 -13.01 0.09
C GLU A 174 24.84 -13.65 1.34
N LEU A 175 24.36 -14.84 1.65
CA LEU A 175 24.92 -15.67 2.71
C LEU A 175 26.27 -16.23 2.23
N PRO A 176 27.29 -16.33 3.10
CA PRO A 176 28.55 -16.96 2.74
C PRO A 176 28.36 -18.39 2.21
N ALA A 177 29.22 -18.80 1.28
CA ALA A 177 29.14 -20.11 0.63
C ALA A 177 29.19 -21.26 1.64
N GLU A 178 29.99 -21.10 2.70
CA GLU A 178 30.17 -22.07 3.77
C GLU A 178 28.85 -22.36 4.51
N LEU A 179 28.02 -21.33 4.71
CA LEU A 179 26.75 -21.43 5.43
C LEU A 179 25.56 -21.76 4.50
N THR A 180 25.76 -21.78 3.19
CA THR A 180 24.68 -22.02 2.22
C THR A 180 24.15 -23.46 2.29
N ALA A 181 25.01 -24.41 2.65
CA ALA A 181 24.63 -25.81 2.85
C ALA A 181 24.12 -26.11 4.28
N GLU A 182 24.26 -25.17 5.21
CA GLU A 182 23.85 -25.35 6.60
C GLU A 182 22.37 -25.02 6.81
N SER A 183 21.71 -25.76 7.70
CA SER A 183 20.35 -25.47 8.12
C SER A 183 20.36 -24.44 9.25
N PRO A 184 19.74 -23.26 9.10
CA PRO A 184 19.71 -22.27 10.16
C PRO A 184 18.84 -22.73 11.31
N SER A 185 19.19 -22.33 12.53
CA SER A 185 18.26 -22.41 13.66
C SER A 185 17.14 -21.38 13.48
N VAL A 186 15.88 -21.85 13.46
CA VAL A 186 14.72 -21.00 13.23
C VAL A 186 14.22 -20.42 14.55
N VAL A 187 14.13 -19.10 14.63
CA VAL A 187 13.64 -18.38 15.83
C VAL A 187 12.40 -17.58 15.46
N LYS A 188 11.34 -17.73 16.27
CA LYS A 188 10.12 -16.92 16.13
C LYS A 188 10.27 -15.63 16.92
N VAL A 189 9.96 -14.51 16.28
CA VAL A 189 10.13 -13.17 16.87
C VAL A 189 8.79 -12.43 16.82
N PRO A 190 8.30 -11.88 17.94
CA PRO A 190 7.09 -11.08 17.94
C PRO A 190 7.34 -9.71 17.31
N ASN A 191 6.28 -9.08 16.79
CA ASN A 191 6.38 -7.68 16.39
C ASN A 191 6.72 -6.76 17.58
N ARG A 192 7.66 -5.83 17.37
CA ARG A 192 8.21 -4.92 18.38
C ARG A 192 8.94 -5.67 19.48
N VAL A 193 10.00 -6.34 19.06
CA VAL A 193 10.87 -7.09 19.96
C VAL A 193 11.48 -6.18 21.03
N SER A 194 11.42 -6.58 22.29
CA SER A 194 12.05 -5.86 23.40
C SER A 194 13.45 -6.38 23.67
N ARG A 195 14.31 -5.57 24.28
CA ARG A 195 15.66 -5.97 24.70
C ARG A 195 15.64 -7.26 25.53
N GLU A 196 14.72 -7.34 26.47
CA GLU A 196 14.55 -8.49 27.37
C GLU A 196 14.13 -9.75 26.60
N TYR A 197 13.29 -9.60 25.57
CA TYR A 197 12.91 -10.72 24.72
C TYR A 197 14.14 -11.26 23.97
N ILE A 198 14.98 -10.37 23.42
CA ILE A 198 16.19 -10.77 22.69
C ILE A 198 17.14 -11.52 23.63
N ALA A 199 17.45 -10.93 24.79
CA ALA A 199 18.36 -11.52 25.78
C ALA A 199 17.89 -12.91 26.27
N ASN A 200 16.59 -13.08 26.48
CA ASN A 200 16.06 -14.31 27.06
C ASN A 200 15.76 -15.41 26.03
N ASN A 201 15.46 -15.05 24.78
CA ASN A 201 14.91 -16.00 23.79
C ASN A 201 15.73 -16.13 22.52
N VAL A 202 16.50 -15.11 22.14
CA VAL A 202 17.24 -15.08 20.85
C VAL A 202 18.73 -15.25 21.10
N GLU A 203 19.30 -14.46 22.00
CA GLU A 203 20.74 -14.47 22.32
C GLU A 203 21.26 -15.86 22.74
N PRO A 204 20.59 -16.65 23.60
CA PRO A 204 21.10 -17.95 24.01
C PRO A 204 21.14 -18.96 22.86
N ILE A 205 20.30 -18.77 21.85
CA ILE A 205 20.28 -19.62 20.64
C ILE A 205 21.40 -19.17 19.69
N PHE A 206 21.59 -17.85 19.54
CA PHE A 206 22.65 -17.26 18.72
C PHE A 206 24.05 -17.61 19.22
N GLN A 207 24.27 -17.61 20.53
CA GLN A 207 25.56 -17.99 21.13
C GLN A 207 25.94 -19.45 20.85
N ARG A 208 24.96 -20.34 20.65
CA ARG A 208 25.20 -21.75 20.28
C ARG A 208 25.29 -21.94 18.77
N ASN A 209 24.52 -21.16 18.01
CA ASN A 209 24.43 -21.26 16.55
C ASN A 209 24.65 -19.87 15.95
N SER A 210 25.80 -19.68 15.30
CA SER A 210 26.15 -18.42 14.64
C SER A 210 25.35 -18.16 13.36
N TYR A 211 24.41 -19.04 12.97
CA TYR A 211 23.51 -18.83 11.85
C TYR A 211 22.04 -19.04 12.24
N LEU A 212 21.27 -17.95 12.25
CA LEU A 212 19.84 -17.96 12.58
C LEU A 212 18.96 -17.54 11.40
N ARG A 213 17.73 -18.08 11.39
CA ARG A 213 16.64 -17.60 10.55
C ARG A 213 15.50 -17.08 11.41
N LEU A 214 15.20 -15.78 11.29
CA LEU A 214 14.08 -15.17 11.99
C LEU A 214 12.77 -15.43 11.24
N THR A 215 11.71 -15.65 12.01
CA THR A 215 10.34 -15.77 11.52
C THR A 215 9.43 -14.86 12.35
N SER A 216 8.81 -13.89 11.72
CA SER A 216 8.00 -12.90 12.44
C SER A 216 6.60 -13.43 12.74
N VAL A 217 6.11 -13.12 13.94
CA VAL A 217 4.74 -13.41 14.37
C VAL A 217 4.09 -12.10 14.82
N PHE A 218 2.85 -11.87 14.39
CA PHE A 218 2.08 -10.66 14.68
C PHE A 218 0.88 -10.97 15.60
N PRO A 219 1.11 -11.38 16.87
CA PRO A 219 0.00 -11.77 17.75
C PRO A 219 -0.85 -10.56 18.17
N LYS A 220 -0.24 -9.38 18.29
CA LYS A 220 -0.90 -8.09 18.58
C LYS A 220 -0.18 -6.98 17.84
N ILE A 221 -0.94 -6.15 17.13
CA ILE A 221 -0.40 -4.95 16.46
C ILE A 221 -0.51 -3.79 17.45
N ASN A 222 0.62 -3.32 17.98
CA ASN A 222 0.67 -2.16 18.87
C ASN A 222 1.72 -1.15 18.40
N LEU A 223 1.27 -0.17 17.62
CA LEU A 223 2.11 0.93 17.15
C LEU A 223 2.03 2.17 18.06
N LYS A 224 1.60 2.01 19.31
CA LYS A 224 1.64 3.11 20.27
C LYS A 224 3.04 3.32 20.84
N GLY A 225 3.47 4.57 20.92
CA GLY A 225 4.68 4.98 21.61
C GLY A 225 4.52 4.85 23.13
N ASN A 226 5.63 4.62 23.82
CA ASN A 226 5.62 4.37 25.27
C ASN A 226 6.00 5.63 26.07
N GLY A 227 6.24 6.76 25.41
CA GLY A 227 6.65 8.03 26.04
C GLY A 227 8.00 7.98 26.78
N LYS A 228 8.79 6.91 26.57
CA LYS A 228 10.08 6.71 27.24
C LYS A 228 11.21 7.43 26.49
N PRO A 229 12.31 7.79 27.18
CA PRO A 229 13.52 8.30 26.53
C PRO A 229 14.03 7.33 25.46
N ILE A 230 14.51 7.87 24.34
CA ILE A 230 15.03 7.09 23.21
C ILE A 230 16.37 6.45 23.63
N THR A 231 16.43 5.12 23.64
CA THR A 231 17.68 4.36 23.78
C THR A 231 18.39 4.17 22.43
N ASP A 232 19.65 3.69 22.43
CA ASP A 232 20.36 3.31 21.20
C ASP A 232 19.57 2.31 20.33
N LEU A 233 18.86 1.37 20.97
CA LEU A 233 17.99 0.42 20.26
C LEU A 233 16.72 1.08 19.73
N ASP A 234 16.17 2.08 20.44
CA ASP A 234 15.01 2.83 19.94
C ASP A 234 15.40 3.71 18.74
N SER A 235 16.57 4.35 18.76
CA SER A 235 17.11 5.07 17.60
C SER A 235 17.33 4.12 16.42
N THR A 236 17.86 2.92 16.68
CA THR A 236 18.03 1.86 15.67
C THR A 236 16.69 1.44 15.08
N ALA A 237 15.66 1.26 15.93
CA ALA A 237 14.32 0.93 15.48
C ALA A 237 13.70 2.07 14.65
N CYS A 238 13.86 3.33 15.07
CA CYS A 238 13.38 4.49 14.32
C CYS A 238 14.04 4.60 12.93
N LEU A 239 15.36 4.40 12.85
CA LEU A 239 16.09 4.35 11.58
C LEU A 239 15.54 3.23 10.68
N ALA A 240 15.45 2.00 11.19
CA ALA A 240 15.00 0.86 10.41
C ALA A 240 13.56 1.03 9.91
N MET A 241 12.67 1.55 10.78
CA MET A 241 11.24 1.68 10.50
C MET A 241 10.92 2.79 9.48
N PHE A 242 11.60 3.93 9.57
CA PHE A 242 11.25 5.12 8.79
C PHE A 242 12.31 5.56 7.78
N GLY A 243 13.54 5.09 7.90
CA GLY A 243 14.68 5.54 7.09
C GLY A 243 15.33 4.46 6.22
N SER A 244 15.12 3.16 6.50
CA SER A 244 15.89 2.12 5.82
C SER A 244 15.21 1.49 4.61
N LEU A 245 13.89 1.33 4.62
CA LEU A 245 13.19 0.60 3.57
C LEU A 245 12.58 1.55 2.53
N GLU A 246 13.28 1.74 1.40
CA GLU A 246 12.79 2.51 0.26
C GLU A 246 12.36 1.61 -0.89
N MET A 247 11.18 1.86 -1.46
CA MET A 247 10.70 1.12 -2.64
C MET A 247 11.55 1.45 -3.86
N LYS A 248 11.66 0.48 -4.78
CA LYS A 248 12.34 0.68 -6.06
C LYS A 248 11.69 1.84 -6.82
N ARG A 249 12.53 2.64 -7.50
CA ARG A 249 12.11 3.84 -8.23
C ARG A 249 10.94 3.58 -9.19
N GLU A 250 10.99 2.49 -9.94
CA GLU A 250 9.95 2.10 -10.90
C GLU A 250 8.55 1.97 -10.26
N ILE A 251 8.47 1.50 -9.01
CA ILE A 251 7.21 1.39 -8.26
C ILE A 251 6.75 2.76 -7.77
N LEU A 252 7.70 3.56 -7.28
CA LEU A 252 7.42 4.92 -6.81
C LEU A 252 6.90 5.82 -7.95
N GLU A 253 7.47 5.73 -9.15
CA GLU A 253 7.05 6.50 -10.32
C GLU A 253 5.60 6.18 -10.71
N VAL A 254 5.18 4.92 -10.66
CA VAL A 254 3.79 4.53 -10.92
C VAL A 254 2.86 5.11 -9.86
N ALA A 255 3.22 4.97 -8.58
CA ALA A 255 2.43 5.55 -7.49
C ALA A 255 2.32 7.09 -7.61
N GLU A 256 3.40 7.75 -8.02
CA GLU A 256 3.44 9.20 -8.21
C GLU A 256 2.54 9.67 -9.33
N ARG A 257 2.55 8.99 -10.49
CA ARG A 257 1.61 9.26 -11.59
C ARG A 257 0.16 9.07 -11.17
N MET A 258 -0.14 8.02 -10.39
CA MET A 258 -1.49 7.80 -9.86
C MET A 258 -1.92 8.93 -8.91
N VAL A 259 -1.04 9.33 -7.98
CA VAL A 259 -1.30 10.44 -7.05
C VAL A 259 -1.47 11.77 -7.80
N GLU A 260 -0.65 12.04 -8.80
CA GLU A 260 -0.76 13.25 -9.62
C GLU A 260 -2.10 13.30 -10.34
N ARG A 261 -2.51 12.19 -10.98
CA ARG A 261 -3.81 12.09 -11.63
C ARG A 261 -4.96 12.34 -10.66
N LEU A 262 -4.91 11.74 -9.47
CA LEU A 262 -5.93 11.95 -8.42
C LEU A 262 -5.98 13.40 -7.94
N LYS A 263 -4.84 14.07 -7.79
CA LYS A 263 -4.76 15.50 -7.44
C LYS A 263 -5.31 16.41 -8.54
N ILE A 264 -5.07 16.08 -9.80
CA ILE A 264 -5.65 16.84 -10.94
C ILE A 264 -7.17 16.71 -10.92
N LEU A 265 -7.67 15.48 -10.76
CA LEU A 265 -9.11 15.21 -10.69
C LEU A 265 -9.79 15.98 -9.53
N SER A 266 -9.15 16.02 -8.35
CA SER A 266 -9.70 16.72 -7.20
C SER A 266 -9.65 18.25 -7.35
N ARG A 267 -8.58 18.80 -7.94
CA ARG A 267 -8.47 20.24 -8.21
C ARG A 267 -9.52 20.73 -9.20
N ASN A 268 -9.84 19.94 -10.23
CA ASN A 268 -10.85 20.30 -11.23
C ASN A 268 -12.25 20.50 -10.62
N THR A 269 -12.48 19.94 -9.44
CA THR A 269 -13.77 19.99 -8.74
C THR A 269 -13.71 20.85 -7.49
N GLY A 270 -12.56 21.48 -7.20
CA GLY A 270 -12.31 22.20 -5.96
C GLY A 270 -12.36 21.29 -4.72
N SER A 271 -12.20 19.97 -4.87
CA SER A 271 -12.31 18.99 -3.79
C SER A 271 -10.94 18.55 -3.28
N GLN A 272 -10.95 17.88 -2.11
CA GLN A 272 -9.80 17.11 -1.62
C GLN A 272 -9.74 15.74 -2.30
N PHE A 273 -8.54 15.16 -2.35
CA PHE A 273 -8.33 13.77 -2.72
C PHE A 273 -8.27 12.88 -1.46
N ILE A 274 -9.23 11.96 -1.34
CA ILE A 274 -9.40 11.06 -0.19
C ILE A 274 -8.94 9.66 -0.59
N ALA A 275 -8.04 9.06 0.20
CA ALA A 275 -7.70 7.64 0.07
C ALA A 275 -8.37 6.83 1.18
N ILE A 276 -9.01 5.73 0.80
CA ILE A 276 -9.75 4.87 1.72
C ILE A 276 -9.14 3.47 1.69
N ASP A 277 -8.66 2.99 2.85
CA ASP A 277 -8.23 1.59 2.98
C ASP A 277 -9.46 0.69 3.14
N LEU A 278 -9.97 0.22 2.00
CA LEU A 278 -11.13 -0.65 1.87
C LEU A 278 -10.79 -1.75 0.86
N ARG A 279 -10.80 -2.99 1.34
CA ARG A 279 -10.56 -4.19 0.54
C ARG A 279 -11.66 -5.20 0.78
N VAL A 280 -12.43 -5.52 -0.26
CA VAL A 280 -13.62 -6.37 -0.16
C VAL A 280 -13.25 -7.76 0.37
N ASP A 281 -12.17 -8.35 -0.14
CA ASP A 281 -11.70 -9.68 0.26
C ASP A 281 -11.34 -9.76 1.76
N VAL A 282 -10.82 -8.67 2.33
CA VAL A 282 -10.51 -8.58 3.75
C VAL A 282 -11.77 -8.39 4.59
N LEU A 283 -12.73 -7.58 4.12
CA LEU A 283 -14.00 -7.34 4.81
C LEU A 283 -14.81 -8.63 4.95
N GLU A 284 -14.88 -9.43 3.89
CA GLU A 284 -15.58 -10.72 3.87
C GLU A 284 -14.95 -11.72 4.86
N LYS A 285 -13.62 -11.76 4.94
CA LYS A 285 -12.88 -12.68 5.83
C LYS A 285 -12.88 -12.25 7.31
N LYS A 286 -12.79 -10.95 7.61
CA LYS A 286 -12.51 -10.45 8.98
C LYS A 286 -13.71 -10.46 9.93
N GLY A 287 -14.94 -10.65 9.45
CA GLY A 287 -16.14 -10.60 10.27
C GLY A 287 -16.27 -9.25 11.00
N CYS A 288 -16.88 -8.25 10.34
CA CYS A 288 -16.97 -6.88 10.85
C CYS A 288 -17.98 -6.69 11.99
N LYS A 289 -17.88 -7.49 13.06
CA LYS A 289 -18.74 -7.35 14.24
C LYS A 289 -18.13 -6.37 15.24
N GLU A 290 -18.98 -5.51 15.78
CA GLU A 290 -18.61 -4.58 16.85
C GLU A 290 -18.22 -5.36 18.10
N LYS A 291 -17.10 -4.98 18.73
CA LYS A 291 -16.68 -5.53 20.02
C LYS A 291 -17.38 -4.74 21.14
N GLY A 292 -17.56 -5.36 22.30
CA GLY A 292 -18.29 -4.79 23.45
C GLY A 292 -17.74 -3.47 24.05
N ASN A 293 -16.71 -2.86 23.45
CA ASN A 293 -16.19 -1.53 23.77
C ASN A 293 -16.49 -0.48 22.68
N GLY A 294 -17.44 -0.75 21.78
CA GLY A 294 -17.82 0.14 20.68
C GLY A 294 -16.82 0.23 19.52
N LYS A 295 -15.73 -0.57 19.57
CA LYS A 295 -14.74 -0.61 18.48
C LYS A 295 -15.11 -1.67 17.45
N LYS A 296 -15.19 -1.25 16.19
CA LYS A 296 -15.43 -2.14 15.05
C LYS A 296 -14.10 -2.43 14.34
N PRO A 297 -13.79 -3.70 14.00
CA PRO A 297 -12.53 -4.04 13.34
C PRO A 297 -12.50 -3.62 11.86
N CYS A 298 -13.67 -3.42 11.24
CA CYS A 298 -13.83 -2.98 9.87
C CYS A 298 -15.23 -2.38 9.59
N TYR A 299 -15.36 -1.60 8.51
CA TYR A 299 -16.58 -0.91 8.09
C TYR A 299 -16.95 -1.27 6.65
N SER A 300 -18.26 -1.39 6.37
CA SER A 300 -18.77 -1.70 5.04
C SER A 300 -18.68 -0.48 4.10
N PRO A 301 -18.76 -0.68 2.77
CA PRO A 301 -18.82 0.43 1.82
C PRO A 301 -19.94 1.43 2.14
N LEU A 302 -21.13 0.95 2.51
CA LEU A 302 -22.25 1.80 2.91
C LEU A 302 -21.92 2.64 4.16
N GLU A 303 -21.36 2.03 5.21
CA GLU A 303 -20.98 2.74 6.43
C GLU A 303 -19.92 3.82 6.18
N ILE A 304 -18.95 3.54 5.31
CA ILE A 304 -17.95 4.52 4.89
C ILE A 304 -18.58 5.67 4.12
N SER A 305 -19.55 5.37 3.25
CA SER A 305 -20.23 6.39 2.45
C SER A 305 -21.05 7.34 3.34
N ASP A 306 -21.80 6.77 4.28
CA ASP A 306 -22.54 7.54 5.29
C ASP A 306 -21.61 8.38 6.15
N PHE A 307 -20.48 7.80 6.56
CA PHE A 307 -19.45 8.49 7.33
C PHE A 307 -18.89 9.70 6.59
N LEU A 308 -18.48 9.54 5.33
CA LEU A 308 -17.90 10.63 4.53
C LEU A 308 -18.89 11.79 4.37
N ARG A 309 -20.15 11.49 4.04
CA ARG A 309 -21.22 12.49 3.95
C ARG A 309 -21.43 13.20 5.29
N LYS A 310 -21.46 12.43 6.38
CA LYS A 310 -21.65 12.95 7.74
C LYS A 310 -20.55 13.92 8.17
N VAL A 311 -19.30 13.71 7.75
CA VAL A 311 -18.18 14.61 8.09
C VAL A 311 -17.99 15.78 7.12
N GLY A 312 -18.90 15.93 6.13
CA GLY A 312 -18.95 17.10 5.25
C GLY A 312 -18.37 16.90 3.85
N PHE A 313 -17.98 15.68 3.46
CA PHE A 313 -17.62 15.41 2.06
C PHE A 313 -18.87 15.32 1.18
N ASN A 314 -18.76 15.82 -0.05
CA ASN A 314 -19.84 15.84 -1.04
C ASN A 314 -19.53 14.94 -2.24
N ALA A 315 -20.50 14.80 -3.16
CA ALA A 315 -20.41 13.92 -4.32
C ALA A 315 -19.25 14.26 -5.29
N ASP A 316 -18.72 15.49 -5.24
CA ASP A 316 -17.60 15.94 -6.07
C ASP A 316 -16.22 15.54 -5.52
N SER A 317 -16.17 14.95 -4.33
CA SER A 317 -14.95 14.45 -3.71
C SER A 317 -14.31 13.35 -4.56
N THR A 318 -13.01 13.49 -4.83
CA THR A 318 -12.24 12.46 -5.53
C THR A 318 -11.76 11.40 -4.54
N ILE A 319 -12.12 10.15 -4.78
CA ILE A 319 -11.84 9.03 -3.87
C ILE A 319 -10.98 7.97 -4.56
N TYR A 320 -9.96 7.50 -3.86
CA TYR A 320 -9.22 6.28 -4.18
C TYR A 320 -9.57 5.18 -3.18
N LEU A 321 -9.91 3.99 -3.68
CA LEU A 321 -10.07 2.78 -2.87
C LEU A 321 -8.84 1.89 -3.01
N THR A 322 -8.40 1.27 -1.93
CA THR A 322 -7.34 0.24 -1.95
C THR A 322 -7.80 -1.09 -2.57
N GLU A 323 -8.72 -1.03 -3.54
CA GLU A 323 -9.28 -2.16 -4.28
C GLU A 323 -8.65 -2.26 -5.68
N THR A 324 -8.44 -3.48 -6.17
CA THR A 324 -7.73 -3.67 -7.45
C THR A 324 -8.66 -3.46 -8.63
N TRP A 325 -9.85 -4.07 -8.57
CA TRP A 325 -10.89 -4.00 -9.60
C TRP A 325 -12.20 -3.54 -8.98
N TRP A 326 -13.09 -2.96 -9.78
CA TRP A 326 -14.42 -2.62 -9.28
C TRP A 326 -15.20 -3.87 -8.88
N HIS A 327 -15.89 -3.80 -7.74
CA HIS A 327 -16.78 -4.85 -7.25
C HIS A 327 -18.15 -4.25 -6.94
N GLU A 328 -19.24 -4.95 -7.26
CA GLU A 328 -20.61 -4.44 -7.11
C GLU A 328 -20.96 -4.04 -5.67
N SER A 329 -20.34 -4.68 -4.67
CA SER A 329 -20.51 -4.32 -3.26
C SER A 329 -20.03 -2.90 -2.93
N LEU A 330 -19.24 -2.27 -3.81
CA LEU A 330 -18.79 -0.88 -3.70
C LEU A 330 -19.78 0.13 -4.29
N ASN A 331 -20.83 -0.33 -4.99
CA ASN A 331 -21.82 0.55 -5.63
C ASN A 331 -22.44 1.57 -4.67
N PRO A 332 -22.81 1.24 -3.41
CA PRO A 332 -23.34 2.24 -2.47
C PRO A 332 -22.40 3.44 -2.27
N LEU A 333 -21.09 3.22 -2.36
CA LEU A 333 -20.08 4.28 -2.26
C LEU A 333 -19.96 5.08 -3.54
N LYS A 334 -20.00 4.42 -4.71
CA LYS A 334 -19.96 5.09 -6.02
C LYS A 334 -21.21 5.94 -6.29
N GLU A 335 -22.37 5.49 -5.86
CA GLU A 335 -23.62 6.23 -6.00
C GLU A 335 -23.59 7.55 -5.23
N MET A 336 -23.01 7.57 -4.02
CA MET A 336 -22.84 8.79 -3.24
C MET A 336 -21.64 9.63 -3.67
N PHE A 337 -20.57 8.98 -4.16
CA PHE A 337 -19.33 9.61 -4.60
C PHE A 337 -18.93 9.09 -5.99
N PRO A 338 -19.51 9.64 -7.07
CA PRO A 338 -19.29 9.15 -8.44
C PRO A 338 -17.81 9.18 -8.89
N LYS A 339 -17.00 10.07 -8.30
CA LYS A 339 -15.56 10.22 -8.58
C LYS A 339 -14.69 9.28 -7.72
N THR A 340 -15.12 8.02 -7.60
CA THR A 340 -14.39 6.95 -6.91
C THR A 340 -13.63 6.09 -7.91
N TYR A 341 -12.35 5.83 -7.62
CA TYR A 341 -11.43 5.11 -8.51
C TYR A 341 -10.72 3.97 -7.77
N THR A 342 -10.38 2.92 -8.52
CA THR A 342 -9.59 1.76 -8.11
C THR A 342 -8.20 1.78 -8.75
N LYS A 343 -7.38 0.75 -8.48
CA LYS A 343 -6.07 0.62 -9.13
C LYS A 343 -6.19 0.49 -10.65
N ASP A 344 -7.12 -0.31 -11.15
CA ASP A 344 -7.27 -0.52 -12.59
C ASP A 344 -7.61 0.78 -13.34
N ASP A 345 -8.39 1.67 -12.74
CA ASP A 345 -8.73 2.95 -13.34
C ASP A 345 -7.51 3.88 -13.50
N LEU A 346 -6.52 3.75 -12.60
CA LEU A 346 -5.47 4.74 -12.39
C LEU A 346 -4.09 4.29 -12.86
N ILE A 347 -3.77 3.00 -12.82
CA ILE A 347 -2.48 2.48 -13.28
C ILE A 347 -2.31 2.80 -14.78
N PRO A 348 -1.18 3.41 -15.19
CA PRO A 348 -0.89 3.66 -16.61
C PRO A 348 -1.01 2.38 -17.43
N ALA A 349 -1.59 2.47 -18.63
CA ALA A 349 -1.91 1.30 -19.45
C ALA A 349 -0.67 0.42 -19.70
N GLU A 350 0.48 1.05 -19.96
CA GLU A 350 1.76 0.40 -20.19
C GLU A 350 2.35 -0.31 -18.95
N LYS A 351 1.83 -0.01 -17.75
CA LYS A 351 2.26 -0.61 -16.48
C LYS A 351 1.28 -1.66 -15.96
N LYS A 352 0.06 -1.78 -16.52
CA LYS A 352 -0.93 -2.76 -16.07
C LYS A 352 -0.41 -4.20 -16.11
N GLY A 353 0.35 -4.59 -17.15
CA GLY A 353 0.94 -5.92 -17.24
C GLY A 353 1.88 -6.29 -16.08
N GLN A 354 2.54 -5.30 -15.48
CA GLN A 354 3.45 -5.52 -14.34
C GLN A 354 2.69 -5.60 -13.01
N PHE A 355 1.71 -4.72 -12.81
CA PHE A 355 1.05 -4.52 -11.51
C PHE A 355 -0.27 -5.29 -11.35
N LEU A 356 -0.94 -5.68 -12.43
CA LEU A 356 -2.24 -6.37 -12.39
C LEU A 356 -2.16 -7.85 -12.76
N GLN A 357 -0.97 -8.36 -13.07
CA GLN A 357 -0.76 -9.79 -13.32
C GLN A 357 -0.88 -10.64 -12.04
N PRO A 358 -1.17 -11.96 -12.16
CA PRO A 358 -1.13 -12.89 -11.05
C PRO A 358 0.22 -12.83 -10.29
N GLY A 359 0.16 -12.90 -8.96
CA GLY A 359 1.35 -12.81 -8.09
C GLY A 359 1.95 -11.42 -7.92
N ALA A 360 1.30 -10.35 -8.40
CA ALA A 360 1.73 -8.95 -8.19
C ALA A 360 1.15 -8.31 -6.91
N ALA A 361 0.60 -9.10 -5.98
CA ALA A 361 -0.13 -8.59 -4.82
C ALA A 361 0.72 -7.66 -3.92
N GLU A 362 2.01 -7.96 -3.74
CA GLU A 362 2.93 -7.13 -2.95
C GLU A 362 3.18 -5.78 -3.62
N LEU A 363 3.27 -5.75 -4.96
CA LEU A 363 3.42 -4.52 -5.74
C LEU A 363 2.14 -3.67 -5.70
N GLN A 364 0.97 -4.30 -5.80
CA GLN A 364 -0.32 -3.60 -5.65
C GLN A 364 -0.44 -2.94 -4.27
N ARG A 365 -0.09 -3.67 -3.20
CA ARG A 365 -0.07 -3.14 -1.84
C ARG A 365 0.97 -2.04 -1.65
N ALA A 366 2.08 -2.08 -2.40
CA ALA A 366 3.06 -1.00 -2.42
C ALA A 366 2.48 0.31 -2.95
N LEU A 367 1.71 0.24 -4.05
CA LEU A 367 0.99 1.39 -4.59
C LEU A 367 -0.02 1.94 -3.57
N ASP A 368 -0.84 1.07 -2.98
CA ASP A 368 -1.80 1.44 -1.93
C ASP A 368 -1.13 2.20 -0.78
N PHE A 369 -0.03 1.64 -0.26
CA PHE A 369 0.71 2.24 0.84
C PHE A 369 1.21 3.65 0.51
N GLN A 370 1.73 3.87 -0.71
CA GLN A 370 2.20 5.19 -1.14
C GLN A 370 1.07 6.19 -1.36
N ILE A 371 -0.01 5.78 -2.04
CA ILE A 371 -1.15 6.64 -2.33
C ILE A 371 -1.84 7.07 -1.03
N CYS A 372 -2.12 6.13 -0.12
CA CYS A 372 -2.70 6.45 1.19
C CYS A 372 -1.78 7.33 2.05
N SER A 373 -0.46 7.19 1.92
CA SER A 373 0.49 8.05 2.62
C SER A 373 0.57 9.47 2.07
N LYS A 374 0.27 9.67 0.78
CA LYS A 374 0.38 10.97 0.07
C LYS A 374 -0.96 11.70 -0.12
N SER A 375 -2.10 11.07 0.16
CA SER A 375 -3.44 11.67 0.00
C SER A 375 -3.66 12.88 0.92
N ASP A 376 -4.63 13.73 0.59
CA ASP A 376 -4.99 14.88 1.44
C ASP A 376 -5.66 14.37 2.73
N VAL A 377 -6.61 13.45 2.59
CA VAL A 377 -7.29 12.78 3.70
C VAL A 377 -7.11 11.27 3.58
N PHE A 378 -6.88 10.59 4.69
CA PHE A 378 -6.82 9.12 4.76
C PHE A 378 -7.91 8.57 5.68
N VAL A 379 -8.66 7.58 5.19
CA VAL A 379 -9.75 6.92 5.93
C VAL A 379 -9.51 5.41 6.00
N PRO A 380 -9.19 4.83 7.17
CA PRO A 380 -9.01 3.39 7.30
C PRO A 380 -10.36 2.71 7.54
N ALA A 381 -10.91 2.00 6.54
CA ALA A 381 -12.09 1.17 6.73
C ALA A 381 -11.76 -0.14 7.47
N ILE A 382 -10.48 -0.51 7.53
CA ILE A 382 -10.00 -1.73 8.21
C ILE A 382 -8.96 -1.33 9.26
N SER A 383 -9.19 -1.78 10.50
CA SER A 383 -8.16 -1.69 11.54
C SER A 383 -7.05 -2.74 11.30
N GLY A 384 -5.80 -2.35 11.59
CA GLY A 384 -4.67 -3.26 11.50
C GLY A 384 -3.34 -2.56 11.21
N LEU A 385 -2.39 -3.36 10.73
CA LEU A 385 -1.00 -2.93 10.53
C LEU A 385 -0.87 -1.93 9.39
N PHE A 386 -1.70 -2.06 8.35
CA PHE A 386 -1.70 -1.13 7.21
C PHE A 386 -2.06 0.29 7.67
N TYR A 387 -3.20 0.45 8.34
CA TYR A 387 -3.62 1.71 8.96
C TYR A 387 -2.50 2.30 9.83
N GLY A 388 -1.93 1.53 10.77
CA GLY A 388 -0.92 2.08 11.66
C GLY A 388 0.37 2.51 10.96
N ASN A 389 0.88 1.74 9.98
CA ASN A 389 2.08 2.13 9.25
C ASN A 389 1.84 3.33 8.32
N VAL A 390 0.69 3.39 7.65
CA VAL A 390 0.30 4.58 6.87
C VAL A 390 0.20 5.80 7.79
N ALA A 391 -0.41 5.64 8.98
CA ALA A 391 -0.47 6.71 9.96
C ALA A 391 0.93 7.19 10.38
N GLY A 392 1.87 6.26 10.62
CA GLY A 392 3.26 6.61 10.92
C GLY A 392 3.93 7.45 9.83
N LYS A 393 3.82 7.02 8.57
CA LYS A 393 4.40 7.74 7.43
C LYS A 393 3.75 9.10 7.19
N ARG A 394 2.44 9.18 7.38
CA ARG A 394 1.68 10.44 7.33
C ARG A 394 2.10 11.40 8.45
N ILE A 395 2.25 10.92 9.69
CA ILE A 395 2.71 11.73 10.83
C ILE A 395 4.11 12.29 10.56
N ALA A 396 5.05 11.46 10.10
CA ALA A 396 6.41 11.90 9.78
C ALA A 396 6.44 13.03 8.73
N SER A 397 5.55 12.97 7.73
CA SER A 397 5.40 13.98 6.68
C SER A 397 4.42 15.12 7.02
N GLY A 398 3.96 15.23 8.26
CA GLY A 398 3.02 16.28 8.68
C GLY A 398 1.59 16.13 8.13
N ARG A 399 1.23 15.02 7.48
CA ARG A 399 -0.09 14.76 6.87
C ARG A 399 -1.06 14.13 7.86
N THR A 400 -1.37 14.86 8.93
CA THR A 400 -2.11 14.35 10.10
C THR A 400 -3.63 14.19 9.88
N GLN A 401 -4.16 14.57 8.71
CA GLN A 401 -5.57 14.36 8.36
C GLN A 401 -5.87 12.88 8.11
N ILE A 402 -6.18 12.17 9.20
CA ILE A 402 -6.54 10.75 9.24
C ILE A 402 -7.86 10.63 9.98
N LEU A 403 -8.94 10.34 9.25
CA LEU A 403 -10.30 10.28 9.79
C LEU A 403 -10.71 8.83 9.99
N VAL A 404 -10.94 8.43 11.24
CA VAL A 404 -11.31 7.05 11.58
C VAL A 404 -12.81 6.98 11.82
N PRO A 405 -13.55 6.16 11.06
CA PRO A 405 -14.97 5.97 11.31
C PRO A 405 -15.21 5.50 12.74
N SER A 406 -16.14 6.12 13.45
CA SER A 406 -16.53 5.70 14.81
C SER A 406 -17.94 6.19 15.13
N LYS A 407 -18.57 5.59 16.15
CA LYS A 407 -19.84 6.09 16.68
C LYS A 407 -19.54 7.28 17.60
N VAL A 408 -19.50 8.47 17.04
CA VAL A 408 -19.51 9.70 17.84
C VAL A 408 -20.97 10.04 18.16
N SER A 409 -21.26 10.21 19.45
CA SER A 409 -22.59 10.50 20.00
C SER A 409 -22.97 11.99 19.95
N SER A 410 -22.19 12.82 19.25
CA SER A 410 -22.47 14.25 19.12
C SER A 410 -23.65 14.49 18.17
N SER A 411 -24.49 15.48 18.51
CA SER A 411 -25.65 15.88 17.70
C SER A 411 -25.27 16.57 16.40
N SER A 412 -24.08 17.19 16.34
CA SER A 412 -23.48 17.83 15.16
C SER A 412 -22.00 17.43 15.04
N PRO A 413 -21.72 16.23 14.52
CA PRO A 413 -20.36 15.70 14.43
C PRO A 413 -19.56 16.42 13.34
N VAL A 414 -18.38 16.94 13.70
CA VAL A 414 -17.47 17.62 12.76
C VAL A 414 -16.27 16.72 12.47
N ALA A 415 -15.59 16.89 11.34
CA ALA A 415 -14.43 16.08 10.95
C ALA A 415 -13.36 15.93 12.05
N THR A 416 -13.16 16.96 12.89
CA THR A 416 -12.24 16.96 14.03
C THR A 416 -12.55 15.88 15.07
N ASP A 417 -13.82 15.51 15.24
CA ASP A 417 -14.26 14.46 16.19
C ASP A 417 -13.77 13.07 15.77
N PHE A 418 -13.43 12.89 14.50
CA PHE A 418 -13.01 11.62 13.91
C PHE A 418 -11.51 11.53 13.66
N ILE A 419 -10.74 12.55 14.07
CA ILE A 419 -9.28 12.50 13.94
C ILE A 419 -8.75 11.30 14.72
N SER A 420 -7.93 10.53 14.03
CA SER A 420 -7.27 9.34 14.58
C SER A 420 -6.70 9.60 15.98
N THR A 421 -6.96 8.68 16.90
CA THR A 421 -6.34 8.72 18.25
C THR A 421 -4.81 8.63 18.22
N TYR A 422 -4.21 8.19 17.11
CA TYR A 422 -2.76 8.27 16.91
C TYR A 422 -2.27 9.71 16.84
N VAL A 423 -3.03 10.58 16.16
CA VAL A 423 -2.74 11.99 15.95
C VAL A 423 -3.23 12.82 17.13
N SER A 424 -4.52 12.75 17.48
CA SER A 424 -5.12 13.62 18.50
C SER A 424 -4.52 13.44 19.89
N LYS A 425 -4.06 12.22 20.22
CA LYS A 425 -3.37 11.92 21.49
C LYS A 425 -1.85 11.84 21.36
N LYS A 426 -1.30 12.15 20.17
CA LYS A 426 0.13 12.00 19.82
C LYS A 426 0.77 10.70 20.33
N ASN A 427 0.04 9.58 20.22
CA ASN A 427 0.43 8.32 20.86
C ASN A 427 0.99 7.29 19.88
N HIS A 428 1.14 7.61 18.60
CA HIS A 428 1.81 6.74 17.63
C HIS A 428 3.33 6.71 17.86
N LEU A 429 3.98 5.59 17.54
CA LEU A 429 5.44 5.44 17.64
C LEU A 429 6.22 6.46 16.78
N ALA A 430 5.62 6.95 15.69
CA ALA A 430 6.23 8.01 14.89
C ALA A 430 6.55 9.26 15.73
N TYR A 431 5.74 9.60 16.73
CA TYR A 431 6.02 10.76 17.60
C TYR A 431 7.19 10.55 18.57
N SER A 432 7.67 9.31 18.74
CA SER A 432 8.95 9.09 19.44
C SER A 432 10.16 9.09 18.49
N CYS A 433 9.94 9.09 17.17
CA CYS A 433 11.00 9.12 16.17
C CYS A 433 11.11 10.49 15.47
N PHE A 434 10.07 11.32 15.54
CA PHE A 434 10.04 12.64 14.90
C PHE A 434 9.55 13.72 15.88
N CYS A 435 10.21 14.87 15.89
CA CYS A 435 9.91 16.03 16.76
C CYS A 435 9.61 17.31 15.98
#